data_AF-A0A1S1QTH6-F1
#
_entry.id   AF-A0A1S1QTH6-F1
#
_cell.length_a   1.000
_cell.length_b   1.000
_cell.length_c   1.000
_cell.angle_alpha   90.00
_cell.angle_beta   90.00
_cell.angle_gamma   90.00
#
_symmetry.space_group_name_H-M   'P 1'
#
loop_
_entity.id
_entity.type
_entity.pdbx_description
1 polymer ?
#
loop_
_entity_poly.entity_id
_entity_poly.type
_entity_poly.pdbx_seq_one_letter_code
_entity_poly.pdbx_strand_id
1 'polypeptide(L)'
;MAMFVLCHRHGPAECRFAFASWHGFDSPLRHGHALASCGLGRDEHQMFWTVEAVDAQAALALVPRYVASRTEAVPVTEFPVP
;
A
#
# COMPACT_ATOMS: atom_id res chain seq x y z
N MET A 1 -10.75 -5.52 14.90
CA MET A 1 -9.92 -5.11 13.75
C MET A 1 -9.71 -6.33 12.88
N ALA A 2 -9.59 -6.15 11.57
CA ALA A 2 -9.32 -7.19 10.59
C ALA A 2 -7.99 -6.88 9.88
N MET A 3 -7.35 -7.91 9.36
CA MET A 3 -6.11 -7.78 8.60
C MET A 3 -6.43 -7.50 7.14
N PHE A 4 -5.69 -6.57 6.54
CA PHE A 4 -5.80 -6.20 5.14
C PHE A 4 -4.43 -6.22 4.49
N VAL A 5 -4.36 -6.66 3.23
CA VAL A 5 -3.24 -6.37 2.35
C VAL A 5 -3.64 -5.20 1.45
N LEU A 6 -2.87 -4.12 1.52
CA LEU A 6 -2.99 -2.98 0.61
C LEU A 6 -2.18 -3.27 -0.65
N CYS A 7 -2.85 -3.44 -1.77
CA CYS A 7 -2.26 -3.72 -3.08
C CYS A 7 -2.28 -2.45 -3.93
N HIS A 8 -1.18 -1.70 -3.93
CA HIS A 8 -1.04 -0.48 -4.73
C HIS A 8 -0.42 -0.78 -6.10
N ARG A 9 -0.89 -0.10 -7.15
CA ARG A 9 -0.32 -0.19 -8.51
C ARG A 9 -0.12 1.18 -9.13
N HIS A 10 0.97 1.33 -9.90
CA HIS A 10 1.26 2.54 -10.68
C HIS A 10 2.28 2.25 -11.79
N GLY A 11 2.37 3.12 -12.79
CA GLY A 11 3.42 3.05 -13.82
C GLY A 11 4.76 3.65 -13.36
N PRO A 12 5.91 3.35 -14.00
CA PRO A 12 7.23 3.83 -13.59
C PRO A 12 7.34 5.35 -13.45
N ALA A 13 6.69 6.10 -14.35
CA ALA A 13 6.67 7.56 -14.32
C ALA A 13 5.90 8.14 -13.11
N GLU A 14 5.05 7.34 -12.47
CA GLU A 14 4.23 7.73 -11.33
C GLU A 14 4.90 7.48 -9.98
N CYS A 15 6.02 6.75 -9.92
CA CYS A 15 6.75 6.48 -8.67
C CYS A 15 7.01 7.74 -7.86
N ARG A 16 7.53 8.78 -8.52
CA ARG A 16 7.85 10.06 -7.87
C ARG A 16 6.63 10.70 -7.21
N PHE A 17 5.44 10.56 -7.80
CA PHE A 17 4.21 11.11 -7.25
C PHE A 17 3.71 10.28 -6.07
N ALA A 18 3.78 8.95 -6.18
CA ALA A 18 3.48 8.04 -5.09
C ALA A 18 4.38 8.34 -3.87
N PHE A 19 5.70 8.43 -4.06
CA PHE A 19 6.64 8.76 -2.97
C PHE A 19 6.47 10.18 -2.44
N ALA A 20 6.32 11.19 -3.31
CA ALA A 20 6.13 12.57 -2.87
C ALA A 20 4.84 12.76 -2.06
N SER A 21 3.79 11.98 -2.35
CA SER A 21 2.52 12.07 -1.62
C SER A 21 2.62 11.72 -0.13
N TRP A 22 3.69 11.05 0.30
CA TRP A 22 3.98 10.77 1.71
C TRP A 22 4.55 11.97 2.47
N HIS A 23 4.94 13.05 1.79
CA HIS A 23 5.46 14.23 2.45
C HIS A 23 4.34 14.95 3.24
N GLY A 24 4.53 15.08 4.55
CA GLY A 24 3.55 15.71 5.45
C GLY A 24 2.29 14.87 5.73
N PHE A 25 2.23 13.63 5.22
CA PHE A 25 1.16 12.70 5.56
C PHE A 25 1.53 11.92 6.83
N ASP A 26 0.70 12.04 7.86
CA ASP A 26 0.89 11.32 9.11
C ASP A 26 0.31 9.91 8.99
N SER A 27 1.18 8.91 9.08
CA SER A 27 0.81 7.51 8.98
C SER A 27 1.87 6.63 9.64
N PRO A 28 1.45 5.56 10.33
CA PRO A 28 2.38 4.57 10.89
C PRO A 28 3.16 3.81 9.81
N LEU A 29 2.71 3.84 8.55
CA LEU A 29 3.40 3.20 7.42
C LEU A 29 4.54 4.06 6.87
N ARG A 30 4.57 5.35 7.21
CA ARG A 30 5.64 6.27 6.78
C ARG A 30 6.95 5.89 7.46
N HIS A 31 8.06 5.97 6.71
CA HIS A 31 9.39 5.51 7.14
C HIS A 31 9.52 4.01 7.41
N GLY A 32 8.46 3.23 7.20
CA GLY A 32 8.51 1.76 7.21
C GLY A 32 8.97 1.17 5.88
N HIS A 33 9.02 -0.16 5.84
CA HIS A 33 9.33 -0.92 4.63
C HIS A 33 8.04 -1.49 4.02
N ALA A 34 7.94 -1.43 2.70
CA ALA A 34 6.92 -2.10 1.91
C ALA A 34 7.58 -3.14 1.01
N LEU A 35 6.91 -4.26 0.74
CA LEU A 35 7.31 -5.15 -0.34
C LEU A 35 6.94 -4.45 -1.66
N ALA A 36 7.88 -4.33 -2.60
CA ALA A 36 7.65 -3.55 -3.81
C ALA A 36 8.42 -4.07 -5.03
N SER A 37 7.88 -3.83 -6.22
CA SER A 37 8.54 -4.13 -7.50
C SER A 37 9.17 -2.90 -8.18
N CYS A 38 9.06 -1.70 -7.60
CA CYS A 38 9.52 -0.44 -8.20
C CYS A 38 11.02 -0.45 -8.60
N GLY A 39 11.85 -1.19 -7.86
CA GLY A 39 13.29 -1.32 -8.14
C GLY A 39 13.65 -2.38 -9.19
N LEU A 40 12.66 -3.08 -9.76
CA LEU A 40 12.89 -4.23 -10.65
C LEU A 40 12.76 -3.90 -12.15
N GLY A 41 12.58 -2.62 -12.53
CA GLY A 41 12.57 -2.19 -13.94
C GLY A 41 11.39 -2.72 -14.77
N ARG A 42 10.22 -2.88 -14.16
CA ARG A 42 9.00 -3.39 -14.82
C ARG A 42 8.13 -2.25 -15.36
N ASP A 43 7.31 -2.52 -16.36
CA ASP A 43 6.37 -1.52 -16.94
C ASP A 43 5.17 -1.21 -16.03
N GLU A 44 4.89 -2.06 -15.05
CA GLU A 44 3.96 -1.82 -13.96
C GLU A 44 4.64 -2.10 -12.63
N HIS A 45 4.43 -1.19 -11.67
CA HIS A 45 4.96 -1.29 -10.32
C HIS A 45 3.85 -1.60 -9.32
N GLN A 46 4.20 -2.41 -8.33
CA GLN A 46 3.32 -2.82 -7.25
C GLN A 46 3.99 -2.59 -5.91
N MET A 47 3.19 -2.24 -4.92
CA MET A 47 3.63 -2.13 -3.53
C MET A 47 2.58 -2.77 -2.62
N PHE A 48 3.05 -3.43 -1.57
CA PHE A 48 2.22 -4.19 -0.65
C PHE A 48 2.52 -3.81 0.80
N TRP A 49 1.45 -3.61 1.57
CA TRP A 49 1.49 -3.46 3.03
C TRP A 49 0.48 -4.40 3.66
N THR A 50 0.84 -5.01 4.79
CA THR A 50 -0.11 -5.71 5.66
C THR A 50 -0.45 -4.80 6.82
N VAL A 51 -1.74 -4.53 7.04
CA VAL A 51 -2.22 -3.60 8.07
C VAL A 51 -3.40 -4.17 8.83
N GLU A 52 -3.60 -3.73 10.06
CA GLU A 52 -4.83 -3.95 10.81
C GLU A 52 -5.70 -2.69 10.76
N ALA A 53 -6.98 -2.86 10.47
CA ALA A 53 -7.94 -1.76 10.44
C ALA A 53 -9.34 -2.23 10.86
N VAL A 54 -10.24 -1.29 11.14
CA VAL A 54 -11.64 -1.62 11.47
C VAL A 54 -12.44 -2.04 10.23
N ASP A 55 -12.09 -1.52 9.06
CA ASP A 55 -12.66 -1.84 7.76
C ASP A 55 -11.69 -1.43 6.63
N ALA A 56 -12.09 -1.67 5.37
CA ALA A 56 -11.29 -1.34 4.19
C ALA A 56 -11.04 0.17 4.02
N GLN A 57 -11.98 1.03 4.42
CA GLN A 57 -11.81 2.49 4.30
C GLN A 57 -10.78 3.00 5.30
N ALA A 58 -10.83 2.50 6.54
CA ALA A 58 -9.82 2.77 7.56
C ALA A 58 -8.44 2.24 7.13
N ALA A 59 -8.36 1.08 6.46
CA ALA A 59 -7.11 0.58 5.91
C ALA A 59 -6.54 1.51 4.81
N LEU A 60 -7.37 1.94 3.86
CA LEU A 60 -6.97 2.89 2.81
C LEU A 60 -6.62 4.28 3.37
N ALA A 61 -7.17 4.68 4.51
CA ALA A 61 -6.83 5.92 5.19
C ALA A 61 -5.41 5.91 5.80
N LEU A 62 -4.73 4.76 5.88
CA LEU A 62 -3.34 4.66 6.33
C LEU A 62 -2.32 5.05 5.25
N VAL A 63 -2.75 5.28 4.00
CA VAL A 63 -1.88 5.73 2.91
C VAL A 63 -2.36 7.08 2.35
N PRO A 64 -1.47 7.89 1.75
CA PRO A 64 -1.87 9.17 1.16
C PRO A 64 -2.95 8.99 0.09
N ARG A 65 -3.82 9.99 -0.09
CA ARG A 65 -4.92 9.94 -1.06
C ARG A 65 -4.48 9.52 -2.48
N TYR A 66 -3.32 9.99 -2.95
CA TYR A 66 -2.78 9.61 -4.26
C TYR A 66 -2.55 8.09 -4.36
N VAL A 67 -1.96 7.51 -3.31
CA VAL A 67 -1.73 6.07 -3.20
C VAL A 67 -3.07 5.35 -3.07
N ALA A 68 -3.91 5.76 -2.12
CA ALA A 68 -5.22 5.15 -1.84
C ALA A 68 -6.11 5.03 -3.08
N SER A 69 -6.13 6.04 -3.94
CA SER A 69 -6.94 6.05 -5.18
C SER A 69 -6.58 4.96 -6.19
N ARG A 70 -5.42 4.32 -6.03
CA ARG A 70 -4.90 3.23 -6.88
C ARG A 70 -4.54 2.00 -6.04
N THR A 71 -5.12 1.89 -4.86
CA THR A 71 -4.86 0.80 -3.92
C THR A 71 -6.15 0.04 -3.67
N GLU A 72 -6.06 -1.27 -3.76
CA GLU A 72 -7.09 -2.18 -3.27
C GLU A 72 -6.77 -2.60 -1.84
N ALA A 73 -7.75 -2.57 -0.93
CA ALA A 73 -7.62 -3.12 0.41
C ALA A 73 -8.29 -4.49 0.45
N VAL A 74 -7.48 -5.55 0.37
CA VAL A 74 -7.95 -6.94 0.33
C VAL A 74 -8.02 -7.47 1.76
N PRO A 75 -9.20 -7.84 2.29
CA PRO A 75 -9.29 -8.48 3.60
C PRO A 75 -8.63 -9.86 3.54
N VAL A 76 -7.79 -10.17 4.52
CA VAL A 76 -7.05 -11.42 4.60
C VAL A 76 -7.12 -12.02 6.00
N THR A 77 -6.78 -13.31 6.09
CA THR A 77 -6.52 -14.01 7.35
C THR A 77 -5.33 -14.92 7.16
N GLU A 78 -4.58 -15.19 8.22
CA GLU A 78 -3.60 -16.25 8.21
C GLU A 78 -4.31 -17.60 8.01
N PHE A 79 -3.73 -18.45 7.17
CA PHE A 79 -4.25 -19.78 6.89
C PHE A 79 -3.10 -20.79 6.88
N PRO A 80 -3.22 -21.93 7.60
CA PRO A 80 -2.16 -22.93 7.63
C PRO A 80 -2.01 -23.61 6.27
N VAL A 81 -0.76 -23.72 5.79
CA VAL A 81 -0.40 -24.47 4.57
C VAL A 81 0.09 -25.88 4.99
N PRO A 82 -0.43 -26.97 4.38
CA PRO A 82 0.07 -28.34 4.63
C PRO A 82 1.53 -28.57 4.21
#